data_AF-E0VFM4-F1
#
_entry.id   AF-E0VFM4-F1
#
_cell.length_a   1.000
_cell.length_b   1.000
_cell.length_c   1.000
_cell.angle_alpha   90.00
_cell.angle_beta   90.00
_cell.angle_gamma   90.00
#
_symmetry.space_group_name_H-M   'P 1'
#
loop_
_entity.id
_entity.type
_entity.pdbx_description
1 polymer ?
#
loop_
_entity_poly.entity_id
_entity_poly.type
_entity_poly.pdbx_seq_one_letter_code
_entity_poly.pdbx_strand_id
1 'polypeptide(L)'
;MASVSDRPKNPYLVIDGRRLDPGNIFIPVKENTELSVACVVEGGNPPPTIKWSLLLSSNVENSMMGEETNVPVDLTNVTENVPNEKSGTTKKIFSHSHTRSEVRLENVMRGHHNATVMCFAHHVTLPSALNASLLLDVQSRDSIMDPDGDPIGDLSLLE
;
A
#
# COMPACT_ATOMS: atom_id res chain seq x y z
N MET A 1 35.47 -16.29 -5.06
CA MET A 1 35.06 -15.30 -4.04
C MET A 1 33.55 -15.28 -4.04
N ALA A 2 32.89 -15.71 -2.96
CA ALA A 2 31.43 -15.65 -2.88
C ALA A 2 31.01 -14.21 -2.57
N SER A 3 30.07 -13.65 -3.33
CA SER A 3 29.46 -12.36 -3.02
C SER A 3 28.70 -12.47 -1.70
N VAL A 4 29.06 -11.64 -0.72
CA VAL A 4 28.37 -11.57 0.58
C VAL A 4 26.96 -11.03 0.35
N SER A 5 25.96 -11.76 0.84
CA SER A 5 24.55 -11.36 0.75
C SER A 5 24.10 -10.74 2.08
N ASP A 6 23.55 -9.53 2.01
CA ASP A 6 23.14 -8.76 3.18
C ASP A 6 21.62 -8.77 3.31
N ARG A 7 21.11 -9.00 4.51
CA ARG A 7 19.67 -9.06 4.78
C ARG A 7 19.05 -7.65 4.80
N PRO A 8 17.89 -7.43 4.14
CA PRO A 8 17.16 -6.16 4.22
C PRO A 8 16.44 -5.97 5.57
N LYS A 9 16.11 -4.72 5.90
CA LYS A 9 15.23 -4.38 7.04
C LYS A 9 13.76 -4.64 6.73
N ASN A 10 12.90 -4.55 7.75
CA ASN A 10 11.45 -4.60 7.58
C ASN A 10 10.96 -3.48 6.64
N PRO A 11 10.05 -3.80 5.71
CA PRO A 11 9.40 -2.78 4.88
C PRO A 11 8.59 -1.81 5.74
N TYR A 12 8.39 -0.61 5.21
CA TYR A 12 7.40 0.33 5.72
C TYR A 12 6.63 0.96 4.57
N LEU A 13 5.38 1.35 4.85
CA LEU A 13 4.50 1.99 3.89
C LEU A 13 4.63 3.50 3.97
N VAL A 14 4.43 4.17 2.84
CA VAL A 14 4.49 5.62 2.68
C VAL A 14 3.27 6.07 1.88
N ILE A 15 2.56 7.08 2.37
CA ILE A 15 1.43 7.73 1.71
C ILE A 15 1.65 9.23 1.76
N ASP A 16 1.46 9.91 0.64
CA ASP A 16 1.69 11.37 0.52
C ASP A 16 3.06 11.82 1.05
N GLY A 17 4.09 10.99 0.82
CA GLY A 17 5.46 11.21 1.28
C GLY A 17 5.70 10.98 2.78
N ARG A 18 4.69 10.54 3.54
CA ARG A 18 4.78 10.28 4.98
C ARG A 18 4.86 8.79 5.26
N ARG A 19 5.88 8.39 6.02
CA ARG A 19 6.00 7.03 6.54
C ARG A 19 4.88 6.74 7.52
N LEU A 20 4.21 5.60 7.34
CA LEU A 20 3.24 5.09 8.30
C LEU A 20 3.96 4.37 9.43
N ASP A 21 3.51 4.64 10.66
CA ASP A 21 3.98 3.91 11.83
C ASP A 21 3.42 2.48 11.83
N PRO A 22 4.18 1.46 12.23
CA PRO A 22 3.70 0.07 12.27
C PRO A 22 2.46 -0.17 13.14
N GLY A 23 2.16 0.75 14.06
CA GLY A 23 0.97 0.69 14.91
C GLY A 23 -0.28 1.33 14.29
N ASN A 24 -0.12 2.12 13.21
CA ASN A 24 -1.25 2.74 12.52
C ASN A 24 -1.74 1.83 11.39
N ILE A 25 -2.56 0.85 11.78
CA ILE A 25 -3.03 -0.20 10.88
C ILE A 25 -4.18 0.24 9.97
N PHE A 26 -4.78 1.42 10.18
CA PHE A 26 -5.90 1.93 9.37
C PHE A 26 -5.62 3.33 8.85
N ILE A 27 -6.03 3.60 7.60
CA ILE A 27 -5.93 4.92 6.99
C ILE A 27 -7.31 5.38 6.49
N PRO A 28 -7.77 6.59 6.83
CA PRO A 28 -8.98 7.14 6.25
C PRO A 28 -8.71 7.52 4.79
N VAL A 29 -9.57 7.07 3.88
CA VAL A 29 -9.46 7.36 2.44
C VAL A 29 -10.82 7.78 1.92
N LYS A 30 -10.86 8.84 1.12
CA LYS A 30 -12.12 9.33 0.55
C LYS A 30 -12.59 8.41 -0.59
N GLU A 31 -13.90 8.20 -0.68
CA GLU A 31 -14.48 7.52 -1.84
C GLU A 31 -14.30 8.36 -3.13
N ASN A 32 -14.16 7.68 -4.27
CA ASN A 32 -13.95 8.25 -5.61
C ASN A 32 -12.67 9.07 -5.75
N THR A 33 -11.65 8.74 -4.97
CA THR A 33 -10.31 9.34 -5.09
C THR A 33 -9.27 8.29 -5.47
N GLU A 34 -8.18 8.75 -6.06
CA GLU A 34 -6.98 7.93 -6.24
C GLU A 34 -6.21 7.82 -4.91
N LEU A 35 -5.72 6.62 -4.60
CA LEU A 35 -4.81 6.38 -3.47
C LEU A 35 -3.47 5.84 -4.00
N SER A 36 -2.37 6.52 -3.67
CA SER A 36 -1.00 6.04 -3.94
C SER A 36 -0.34 5.54 -2.66
N VAL A 37 0.16 4.30 -2.68
CA VAL A 37 0.85 3.67 -1.56
C VAL A 37 2.21 3.20 -2.03
N ALA A 38 3.27 3.66 -1.37
CA ALA A 38 4.62 3.18 -1.60
C ALA A 38 5.08 2.26 -0.47
N CYS A 39 5.87 1.25 -0.84
CA CYS A 39 6.56 0.35 0.07
C CYS A 39 8.06 0.56 -0.11
N VAL A 40 8.76 0.81 0.99
CA VAL A 40 10.20 1.05 1.00
C VAL A 40 10.88 0.00 1.86
N VAL A 41 11.95 -0.57 1.33
CA VAL A 41 12.80 -1.56 2.00
C VAL A 41 14.23 -1.04 2.02
N GLU A 42 14.80 -0.91 3.21
CA GLU A 42 16.19 -0.46 3.37
C GLU A 42 17.17 -1.63 3.40
N GLY A 43 18.29 -1.48 2.71
CA GLY A 43 19.33 -2.50 2.60
C GLY A 43 18.91 -3.69 1.72
N GLY A 44 19.64 -4.79 1.87
CA GLY A 44 19.52 -5.93 0.98
C GLY A 44 20.61 -5.93 -0.07
N ASN A 45 21.37 -7.03 -0.14
CA ASN A 45 22.30 -7.30 -1.22
C ASN A 45 22.16 -8.78 -1.61
N PRO A 46 21.62 -9.12 -2.81
CA PRO A 46 21.11 -8.21 -3.84
C PRO A 46 19.88 -7.40 -3.37
N PRO A 47 19.45 -6.36 -4.10
CA PRO A 47 18.24 -5.63 -3.74
C PRO A 47 17.01 -6.55 -3.64
N PRO A 48 16.12 -6.37 -2.65
CA PRO A 48 14.91 -7.17 -2.51
C PRO A 48 13.89 -6.90 -3.62
N THR A 49 13.02 -7.87 -3.87
CA THR A 49 11.89 -7.74 -4.80
C THR A 49 10.61 -7.44 -4.02
N ILE A 50 9.90 -6.38 -4.39
CA ILE A 50 8.61 -6.01 -3.77
C ILE A 50 7.46 -6.56 -4.62
N LYS A 51 6.48 -7.19 -3.95
CA LYS A 51 5.20 -7.61 -4.53
C LYS A 51 4.04 -7.02 -3.74
N TRP A 52 2.92 -6.78 -4.40
CA TRP A 52 1.72 -6.19 -3.80
C TRP A 52 0.56 -7.18 -3.80
N SER A 53 -0.33 -7.03 -2.83
CA SER A 53 -1.62 -7.69 -2.77
C SER A 53 -2.65 -6.74 -2.17
N LEU A 54 -3.89 -6.80 -2.69
CA LEU A 54 -5.03 -6.15 -2.08
C LEU A 54 -6.04 -7.23 -1.71
N LEU A 55 -6.40 -7.31 -0.43
CA LEU A 55 -7.38 -8.23 0.09
C LEU A 55 -8.67 -7.48 0.38
N LEU A 56 -9.72 -7.71 -0.40
CA LEU A 56 -11.04 -7.12 -0.16
C LEU A 56 -11.71 -7.80 1.04
N SER A 57 -12.41 -7.03 1.88
CA SER A 57 -13.13 -7.58 3.03
C SER A 57 -14.13 -8.67 2.64
N SER A 58 -14.81 -8.53 1.50
CA SER A 58 -15.76 -9.51 0.95
C SER A 58 -15.11 -10.86 0.62
N ASN A 59 -13.83 -10.87 0.25
CA ASN A 59 -13.13 -12.06 -0.19
C ASN A 59 -12.63 -12.89 1.00
N VAL A 60 -12.38 -12.26 2.15
CA VAL A 60 -11.98 -12.93 3.39
C VAL A 60 -13.12 -13.80 3.94
N GLU A 61 -14.36 -13.35 3.81
CA GLU A 61 -15.55 -14.10 4.25
C GLU A 61 -15.87 -15.27 3.30
N ASN A 62 -15.71 -15.09 1.98
CA ASN A 62 -15.86 -16.17 0.99
C ASN A 62 -14.73 -17.21 1.03
N SER A 63 -13.55 -16.87 1.56
CA SER A 63 -12.42 -17.81 1.69
C SER A 63 -12.68 -18.93 2.71
N MET A 64 -13.66 -18.77 3.60
CA MET A 64 -14.17 -19.86 4.46
C MET A 64 -15.05 -20.86 3.71
N MET A 65 -15.46 -20.54 2.48
CA MET A 65 -16.20 -21.41 1.56
C MET A 65 -15.46 -21.56 0.21
N GLY A 66 -14.14 -21.77 0.22
CA GLY A 66 -13.42 -22.49 -0.84
C GLY A 66 -13.56 -22.00 -2.30
N GLU A 67 -13.88 -20.74 -2.57
CA GLU A 67 -13.91 -20.21 -3.94
C GLU A 67 -13.07 -18.93 -4.05
N GLU A 68 -11.93 -19.04 -4.72
CA GLU A 68 -11.01 -17.94 -4.99
C GLU A 68 -11.60 -17.01 -6.05
N THR A 69 -12.50 -16.11 -5.65
CA THR A 69 -12.98 -15.05 -6.53
C THR A 69 -11.88 -14.02 -6.73
N ASN A 70 -11.09 -14.23 -7.79
CA ASN A 70 -10.11 -13.28 -8.31
C ASN A 70 -10.87 -12.10 -8.94
N VAL A 71 -11.26 -11.11 -8.13
CA VAL A 71 -11.75 -9.82 -8.65
C VAL A 71 -10.51 -9.07 -9.14
N PRO A 72 -10.41 -8.73 -10.44
CA PRO A 72 -9.30 -7.95 -10.94
C PRO A 72 -9.44 -6.53 -10.38
N VAL A 73 -8.62 -6.21 -9.38
CA VAL A 73 -8.41 -4.83 -8.95
C VAL A 73 -7.27 -4.28 -9.80
N ASP A 74 -7.52 -3.16 -10.46
CA ASP A 74 -6.53 -2.48 -11.30
C ASP A 74 -5.52 -1.77 -10.40
N LEU A 75 -4.43 -2.47 -10.09
CA LEU A 75 -3.30 -1.98 -9.32
C LEU A 75 -2.18 -1.69 -10.29
N THR A 76 -1.97 -0.42 -10.61
CA THR A 76 -0.83 0.01 -11.42
C THR A 76 0.42 0.07 -10.54
N ASN A 77 1.43 -0.74 -10.87
CA ASN A 77 2.67 -0.85 -10.10
C ASN A 77 3.83 -0.11 -10.78
N VAL A 78 4.58 0.65 -10.00
CA VAL A 78 5.82 1.28 -10.44
C VAL A 78 6.92 0.83 -9.49
N THR A 79 7.94 0.15 -10.01
CA THR A 79 9.10 -0.27 -9.20
C THR A 79 10.30 0.55 -9.61
N GLU A 80 10.80 1.36 -8.67
CA GLU A 80 12.04 2.09 -8.83
C GLU A 80 13.10 1.43 -7.96
N ASN A 81 13.99 0.69 -8.60
CA ASN A 81 15.29 0.46 -8.04
C ASN A 81 16.05 1.76 -8.26
N VAL A 82 16.41 2.47 -7.19
CA VAL A 82 17.24 3.68 -7.31
C VAL A 82 18.70 3.30 -6.97
N PRO A 83 19.52 2.90 -7.96
CA PRO A 83 20.95 3.07 -7.85
C PRO A 83 21.23 4.58 -7.69
N ASN A 84 21.99 4.93 -6.66
CA ASN A 84 22.35 6.30 -6.33
C ASN A 84 23.09 7.01 -7.50
N GLU A 85 22.39 7.74 -8.36
CA GLU A 85 22.99 8.60 -9.38
C GLU A 85 23.10 10.07 -8.92
N LYS A 86 24.32 10.39 -8.46
CA LYS A 86 24.99 11.71 -8.39
C LYS A 86 24.09 12.98 -8.35
N SER A 87 23.71 13.40 -7.14
CA SER A 87 23.46 14.82 -6.84
C SER A 87 24.63 15.38 -6.04
N GLY A 88 25.20 16.48 -6.55
CA GLY A 88 26.48 17.03 -6.11
C GLY A 88 26.51 17.55 -4.66
N THR A 89 27.67 17.36 -4.06
CA THR A 89 28.26 18.21 -3.02
C THR A 89 27.50 18.29 -1.69
N THR A 90 27.61 17.26 -0.86
CA THR A 90 28.04 17.33 0.55
C THR A 90 28.15 15.92 1.11
N LYS A 91 29.26 15.62 1.81
CA LYS A 91 29.56 14.32 2.43
C LYS A 91 28.38 13.82 3.29
N LYS A 92 27.64 12.80 2.82
CA LYS A 92 26.81 11.95 3.70
C LYS A 92 27.50 10.59 3.88
N ILE A 93 28.15 10.49 5.04
CA ILE A 93 28.55 9.25 5.68
C ILE A 93 27.22 8.50 5.98
N PHE A 94 27.03 7.28 5.44
CA PHE A 94 25.81 6.45 5.47
C PHE A 94 24.70 6.72 4.41
N SER A 95 24.99 6.52 3.11
CA SER A 95 23.93 6.28 2.11
C SER A 95 23.51 4.81 2.15
N HIS A 96 22.45 4.48 2.89
CA HIS A 96 21.83 3.15 2.83
C HIS A 96 21.07 3.00 1.51
N SER A 97 21.42 2.01 0.70
CA SER A 97 20.63 1.61 -0.49
C SER A 97 19.21 1.23 -0.04
N HIS A 98 18.19 1.61 -0.81
CA HIS A 98 16.81 1.21 -0.58
C HIS A 98 16.14 0.78 -1.89
N THR A 99 15.17 -0.12 -1.79
CA THR A 99 14.25 -0.47 -2.86
C THR A 99 12.90 0.18 -2.59
N ARG A 100 12.32 0.85 -3.58
CA ARG A 100 11.00 1.48 -3.49
C ARG A 100 10.08 0.94 -4.59
N SER A 101 8.86 0.59 -4.23
CA SER A 101 7.80 0.30 -5.18
C SER A 101 6.54 1.04 -4.76
N GLU A 102 5.74 1.47 -5.72
CA GLU A 102 4.51 2.22 -5.52
C GLU A 102 3.38 1.55 -6.28
N VAL A 103 2.21 1.52 -5.65
CA VAL A 103 0.97 1.02 -6.24
C VAL A 103 -0.09 2.11 -6.15
N ARG A 104 -0.89 2.26 -7.19
CA ARG A 104 -2.01 3.20 -7.22
C ARG A 104 -3.32 2.44 -7.33
N LEU A 105 -4.27 2.80 -6.47
CA LEU A 105 -5.66 2.43 -6.59
C LEU A 105 -6.39 3.61 -7.21
N GLU A 106 -6.64 3.54 -8.52
CA GLU A 106 -7.12 4.68 -9.32
C GLU A 106 -8.47 5.22 -8.83
N ASN A 107 -9.34 4.33 -8.35
CA ASN A 107 -10.68 4.69 -7.89
C ASN A 107 -11.06 3.94 -6.61
N VAL A 108 -10.96 4.62 -5.46
CA VAL A 108 -11.36 4.08 -4.16
C VAL A 108 -12.89 4.03 -4.06
N MET A 109 -13.49 2.86 -4.25
CA MET A 109 -14.90 2.58 -4.03
C MET A 109 -15.24 2.19 -2.58
N ARG A 110 -16.51 2.37 -2.16
CA ARG A 110 -17.05 1.87 -0.88
C ARG A 110 -16.73 0.39 -0.61
N GLY A 111 -16.70 -0.46 -1.63
CA GLY A 111 -16.34 -1.88 -1.50
C GLY A 111 -14.90 -2.15 -1.05
N HIS A 112 -14.03 -1.14 -1.09
CA HIS A 112 -12.67 -1.23 -0.54
C HIS A 112 -12.60 -0.93 0.97
N HIS A 113 -13.72 -0.60 1.62
CA HIS A 113 -13.72 -0.44 3.09
C HIS A 113 -13.30 -1.76 3.76
N ASN A 114 -12.43 -1.67 4.77
CA ASN A 114 -11.73 -2.78 5.41
C ASN A 114 -10.87 -3.64 4.47
N ALA A 115 -10.60 -3.19 3.24
CA ALA A 115 -9.62 -3.88 2.40
C ALA A 115 -8.21 -3.69 2.95
N THR A 116 -7.39 -4.73 2.86
CA THR A 116 -5.98 -4.68 3.30
C THR A 116 -5.06 -4.53 2.10
N VAL A 117 -4.31 -3.42 2.05
CA VAL A 117 -3.18 -3.26 1.11
C VAL A 117 -1.95 -3.87 1.76
N MET A 118 -1.28 -4.80 1.09
CA MET A 118 -0.09 -5.49 1.59
C MET A 118 1.06 -5.37 0.61
N CYS A 119 2.26 -5.05 1.11
CA CYS A 119 3.50 -5.27 0.37
C CYS A 119 4.32 -6.41 0.97
N PHE A 120 4.98 -7.17 0.11
CA PHE A 120 5.83 -8.30 0.45
C PHE A 120 7.23 -8.11 -0.13
N ALA A 121 8.23 -8.01 0.74
CA ALA A 121 9.63 -7.92 0.39
C ALA A 121 10.27 -9.33 0.39
N HIS A 122 10.61 -9.81 -0.80
CA HIS A 122 11.30 -11.08 -1.02
C HIS A 122 12.81 -10.85 -1.14
N HIS A 123 13.61 -11.70 -0.52
CA HIS A 123 15.06 -11.63 -0.59
C HIS A 123 15.69 -13.00 -0.37
N VAL A 124 16.84 -13.28 -0.99
CA VAL A 124 17.50 -14.59 -0.95
C VAL A 124 17.92 -15.02 0.46
N THR A 125 18.19 -14.06 1.36
CA THR A 125 18.56 -14.34 2.75
C THR A 125 17.36 -14.57 3.67
N LEU A 126 16.13 -14.46 3.15
CA LEU A 126 14.91 -14.57 3.95
C LEU A 126 14.18 -15.89 3.65
N PRO A 127 13.88 -16.72 4.65
CA PRO A 127 13.10 -17.95 4.44
C PRO A 127 11.63 -17.65 4.11
N SER A 128 11.14 -16.47 4.47
CA SER A 128 9.79 -15.98 4.17
C SER A 128 9.84 -14.48 3.94
N ALA A 129 8.94 -13.97 3.09
CA ALA A 129 8.89 -12.55 2.77
C ALA A 129 8.57 -11.71 4.02
N LEU A 130 9.21 -10.54 4.13
CA LEU A 130 8.81 -9.53 5.12
C LEU A 130 7.59 -8.78 4.57
N ASN A 131 6.66 -8.38 5.43
CA ASN A 131 5.45 -7.69 5.00
C ASN A 131 5.26 -6.36 5.74
N ALA A 132 4.52 -5.47 5.08
CA ALA A 132 3.90 -4.31 5.70
C ALA A 132 2.50 -4.16 5.11
N SER A 133 1.53 -3.76 5.92
CA SER A 133 0.14 -3.71 5.52
C SER A 133 -0.60 -2.56 6.18
N LEU A 134 -1.68 -2.13 5.53
CA LEU A 134 -2.64 -1.19 6.07
C LEU A 134 -4.06 -1.60 5.68
N LEU A 135 -5.03 -1.18 6.48
CA LEU A 135 -6.46 -1.30 6.25
C LEU A 135 -7.00 0.03 5.73
N LEU A 136 -7.87 -0.06 4.73
CA LEU A 136 -8.56 1.09 4.17
C LEU A 136 -9.83 1.36 4.95
N ASP A 137 -9.91 2.52 5.59
CA ASP A 137 -11.13 3.08 6.15
C ASP A 137 -11.73 4.03 5.10
N VAL A 138 -12.54 3.48 4.19
CA VAL A 138 -13.16 4.27 3.13
C VAL A 138 -14.29 5.11 3.71
N GLN A 139 -14.14 6.43 3.58
CA GLN A 139 -15.07 7.45 4.02
C GLN A 139 -16.01 7.80 2.87
N SER A 140 -17.23 7.28 2.92
CA SER A 140 -18.32 7.63 2.01
C SER A 140 -19.18 8.73 2.61
N ARG A 141 -19.65 9.68 1.78
CA ARG A 141 -20.76 10.55 2.20
C ARG A 141 -22.02 9.69 2.25
N ASP A 142 -22.70 9.70 3.38
CA ASP A 142 -24.04 9.14 3.46
C ASP A 142 -24.97 10.07 2.70
N SER A 143 -25.45 9.62 1.54
CA SER A 143 -26.64 10.23 0.95
C SER A 143 -27.80 9.84 1.84
N ILE A 144 -28.27 10.78 2.67
CA ILE A 144 -29.54 10.59 3.38
C ILE A 144 -30.60 10.45 2.30
N MET A 145 -31.27 9.30 2.26
CA MET A 145 -32.41 9.11 1.38
C MET A 145 -33.67 9.61 2.10
N ASP A 146 -34.48 10.40 1.42
CA ASP A 146 -35.83 10.71 1.84
C ASP A 146 -36.66 9.41 1.97
N PRO A 147 -37.77 9.41 2.74
CA PRO A 147 -38.69 8.28 2.82
C PRO A 147 -39.28 7.88 1.44
N ASP A 148 -39.22 8.77 0.45
CA ASP A 148 -39.63 8.55 -0.94
C ASP A 148 -38.49 7.98 -1.83
N GLY A 149 -37.27 7.81 -1.29
CA GLY A 149 -36.12 7.24 -1.99
C GLY A 149 -35.24 8.24 -2.75
N ASP A 150 -35.51 9.54 -2.60
CA ASP A 150 -34.72 10.59 -3.24
C ASP A 150 -33.46 10.95 -2.41
N PRO A 151 -32.30 11.24 -3.03
CA PRO A 151 -31.11 11.66 -2.31
C PRO A 151 -31.28 13.09 -1.77
N ILE A 152 -31.39 13.25 -0.45
CA ILE A 152 -31.30 14.54 0.21
C ILE A 152 -29.86 15.03 0.04
N GLY A 153 -29.70 16.13 -0.68
CA GLY A 153 -28.41 16.74 -0.96
C GLY A 153 -27.55 16.97 0.29
N ASP A 154 -26.23 17.03 0.05
CA ASP A 154 -25.15 17.19 1.02
C ASP A 154 -25.41 18.32 2.04
N LEU A 155 -25.66 17.96 3.31
CA LEU A 155 -25.86 18.92 4.40
C LEU A 155 -24.62 19.81 4.68
N SER A 156 -23.45 19.52 4.09
CA SER A 156 -22.24 20.35 4.26
C SER A 156 -22.22 21.64 3.43
N LEU A 157 -23.26 21.93 2.64
CA LEU A 157 -23.43 23.21 1.91
C LEU A 157 -24.39 24.19 2.59
N LEU A 158 -24.81 23.92 3.83
CA LEU A 158 -25.74 24.76 4.59
C LEU A 158 -25.09 25.56 5.74
N GLU A 159 -23.75 25.69 5.75
CA GLU A 159 -23.03 26.63 6.63
C GLU A 159 -22.45 27.82 5.87
#